data_AF-A0A8S4DEU8-F1
#
_entry.id   AF-A0A8S4DEU8-F1
#
_cell.length_a   1.000
_cell.length_b   1.000
_cell.length_c   1.000
_cell.angle_alpha   90.00
_cell.angle_beta   90.00
_cell.angle_gamma   90.00
#
_symmetry.space_group_name_H-M   'P 1'
#
loop_
_entity.id
_entity.type
_entity.pdbx_description
1 polymer ?
#
loop_
_entity_poly.entity_id
_entity_poly.type
_entity_poly.pdbx_seq_one_letter_code
_entity_poly.pdbx_strand_id
1 'polypeptide(L)'
;MSDDVFEEKQLRATPTGYRDYRPPPEYLLRMQGEDHMPIHKTILLGDSGVGKTSLLVQFETGKFIAGNFSATVGIGFTDGDN
;
A
#
# COMPACT_ATOMS: atom_id res chain seq x y z
N MET A 1 38.38 7.40 -9.99
CA MET A 1 36.94 7.41 -10.34
C MET A 1 36.54 5.96 -10.43
N SER A 2 36.16 5.38 -9.30
CA SER A 2 35.59 4.05 -9.22
C SER A 2 34.10 4.23 -9.30
N ASP A 3 33.50 3.68 -10.34
CA ASP A 3 32.08 3.76 -10.60
C ASP A 3 31.30 3.28 -9.37
N ASP A 4 30.48 4.18 -8.82
CA ASP A 4 29.44 3.86 -7.86
C ASP A 4 28.42 2.97 -8.57
N VAL A 5 28.71 1.67 -8.64
CA VAL A 5 27.71 0.64 -8.89
C VAL A 5 26.83 0.61 -7.64
N PHE A 6 25.91 1.57 -7.57
CA PHE A 6 24.77 1.52 -6.68
C PHE A 6 24.03 0.25 -7.06
N GLU A 7 24.27 -0.82 -6.30
CA GLU A 7 23.62 -2.09 -6.50
C GLU A 7 22.12 -1.81 -6.38
N GLU A 8 21.47 -1.75 -7.54
CA GLU A 8 20.04 -1.64 -7.72
C GLU A 8 19.48 -3.00 -7.27
N LYS A 9 19.58 -3.28 -5.97
CA LYS A 9 18.83 -4.31 -5.29
C LYS A 9 17.40 -3.89 -5.44
N GLN A 10 16.84 -4.33 -6.56
CA GLN A 10 15.47 -4.27 -6.95
C GLN A 10 14.65 -4.28 -5.67
N LEU A 11 14.14 -3.11 -5.30
CA LEU A 11 13.06 -2.99 -4.35
C LEU A 11 11.89 -3.72 -5.03
N ARG A 12 11.89 -5.05 -4.97
CA ARG A 12 10.65 -5.81 -5.07
C ARG A 12 9.87 -5.30 -3.89
N ALA A 13 9.01 -4.31 -4.15
CA ALA A 13 8.04 -3.84 -3.20
C ALA A 13 7.40 -5.10 -2.65
N THR A 14 7.71 -5.41 -1.38
CA THR A 14 7.04 -6.53 -0.75
C THR A 14 5.57 -6.14 -0.71
N PRO A 15 4.62 -7.08 -0.89
CA PRO A 15 3.20 -6.77 -0.90
C PRO A 15 2.74 -5.98 0.36
N THR A 16 3.55 -6.03 1.42
CA THR A 16 3.29 -5.41 2.72
C THR A 16 4.22 -4.24 3.05
N GLY A 17 5.22 -3.93 2.22
CA GLY A 17 6.24 -2.90 2.51
C GLY A 17 7.24 -3.27 3.62
N TYR A 18 7.08 -4.41 4.29
CA TYR A 18 8.07 -4.91 5.25
C TYR A 18 9.25 -5.54 4.52
N ARG A 19 10.45 -4.95 4.69
CA ARG A 19 11.72 -5.59 4.34
C ARG A 19 11.79 -6.91 5.11
N ASP A 20 11.99 -8.02 4.40
CA ASP A 20 12.09 -9.39 4.94
C ASP A 20 10.79 -10.10 5.33
N TYR A 21 9.62 -9.55 4.99
CA TYR A 21 8.38 -10.32 5.12
C TYR A 21 8.39 -11.54 4.18
N ARG A 22 8.38 -12.73 4.79
CA ARG A 22 8.15 -14.00 4.09
C ARG A 22 6.73 -14.46 4.41
N PRO A 23 5.79 -14.39 3.46
CA PRO A 23 4.45 -14.90 3.71
C PRO A 23 4.52 -16.41 4.02
N PRO A 24 3.64 -16.92 4.90
CA PRO A 24 3.50 -18.36 5.10
C PRO A 24 3.30 -19.08 3.76
N PRO A 25 3.91 -20.27 3.54
CA PRO A 25 3.83 -20.98 2.26
C PRO A 25 2.39 -21.23 1.77
N GLU A 26 1.46 -21.41 2.71
CA GLU A 26 0.02 -21.56 2.43
C GLU A 26 -0.58 -20.35 1.69
N TYR A 27 -0.05 -19.14 1.93
CA TYR A 27 -0.49 -17.93 1.26
C TYR A 27 -0.08 -17.92 -0.22
N LEU A 28 1.11 -18.44 -0.54
CA LEU A 28 1.59 -18.58 -1.92
C LEU A 28 0.82 -19.69 -2.67
N LEU A 29 0.51 -20.79 -2.00
CA LEU A 29 -0.33 -21.87 -2.53
C LEU A 29 -1.74 -21.36 -2.90
N ARG A 30 -2.33 -20.50 -2.07
CA ARG A 30 -3.62 -19.86 -2.36
C ARG A 30 -3.58 -18.88 -3.53
N MET A 31 -2.41 -18.30 -3.84
CA MET A 31 -2.23 -17.47 -5.05
C MET A 31 -1.99 -18.28 -6.32
N GLN A 32 -1.58 -19.55 -6.20
CA GLN A 32 -1.31 -20.44 -7.34
C GLN A 32 -2.57 -21.17 -7.84
N GLY A 33 -3.68 -21.07 -7.12
CA GLY A 33 -4.98 -21.53 -7.60
C GLY A 33 -5.58 -20.50 -8.56
N GLU A 34 -5.50 -20.79 -9.85
CA GLU A 34 -6.18 -20.04 -10.92
C GLU A 34 -7.68 -19.93 -10.62
N ASP A 35 -8.16 -18.70 -10.40
CA ASP A 35 -9.51 -18.16 -10.71
C ASP A 35 -9.89 -16.98 -9.79
N HIS A 36 -9.10 -16.66 -8.76
CA HIS A 36 -9.43 -15.56 -7.85
C HIS A 36 -8.33 -14.52 -7.86
N MET A 37 -8.60 -13.36 -8.47
CA MET A 37 -7.78 -12.17 -8.27
C MET A 37 -7.65 -11.94 -6.77
N PRO A 38 -6.42 -11.92 -6.21
CA PRO A 38 -6.23 -11.86 -4.77
C PRO A 38 -6.81 -10.56 -4.23
N ILE A 39 -7.82 -10.67 -3.35
CA ILE A 39 -8.41 -9.53 -2.67
C ILE A 39 -7.43 -9.06 -1.59
N HIS A 40 -6.85 -7.87 -1.77
CA HIS A 40 -5.98 -7.24 -0.78
C HIS A 40 -6.79 -6.33 0.15
N LYS A 41 -6.60 -6.50 1.45
CA LYS A 41 -7.16 -5.62 2.48
C LYS A 41 -6.03 -4.83 3.13
N THR A 42 -6.09 -3.51 3.04
CA THR A 42 -5.07 -2.60 3.59
C THR A 42 -5.68 -1.75 4.70
N ILE A 43 -4.96 -1.60 5.81
CA ILE A 43 -5.35 -0.72 6.92
C ILE A 43 -4.25 0.33 7.09
N LEU A 44 -4.63 1.61 7.07
CA LEU A 44 -3.72 2.72 7.33
C LEU A 44 -3.82 3.12 8.80
N LEU A 45 -2.71 3.01 9.52
CA LEU A 45 -2.60 3.36 10.94
C LEU A 45 -1.74 4.62 11.14
N GLY A 46 -2.10 5.44 12.12
CA GLY A 46 -1.39 6.66 12.48
C GLY A 46 -2.27 7.63 13.27
N ASP A 47 -1.67 8.65 13.88
CA ASP A 47 -2.36 9.65 14.71
C ASP A 47 -3.43 10.44 13.95
N SER A 48 -4.28 11.16 14.69
CA SER A 48 -5.24 12.09 14.07
C SER A 48 -4.51 13.22 13.33
N GLY A 49 -5.02 13.62 12.17
CA GLY A 49 -4.47 14.74 11.39
C GLY A 49 -3.21 14.45 10.56
N VAL A 50 -2.60 13.26 10.63
CA VAL A 50 -1.37 12.92 9.88
C VAL A 50 -1.54 12.72 8.37
N GLY A 51 -2.76 12.85 7.85
CA GLY A 51 -3.01 12.79 6.41
C GLY A 51 -3.36 11.42 5.81
N LYS A 52 -3.78 10.43 6.60
CA LYS A 52 -4.22 9.11 6.08
C LYS A 52 -5.29 9.23 4.99
N THR A 53 -6.33 10.03 5.25
CA THR A 53 -7.41 10.29 4.29
C THR A 53 -6.90 11.05 3.08
N SER A 54 -6.02 12.03 3.27
CA SER A 54 -5.40 12.78 2.18
C SER A 54 -4.56 11.88 1.27
N LEU A 55 -3.88 10.89 1.84
CA LEU A 55 -3.13 9.89 1.08
C LEU A 55 -4.05 9.01 0.23
N LEU A 56 -5.17 8.53 0.78
CA LEU A 56 -6.16 7.75 0.02
C LEU A 56 -6.79 8.58 -1.11
N VAL A 57 -7.21 9.82 -0.82
CA VAL A 57 -7.75 10.73 -1.84
C VAL A 57 -6.73 11.00 -2.95
N GLN A 58 -5.45 11.19 -2.59
CA GLN A 58 -4.40 11.38 -3.58
C GLN A 58 -4.14 10.10 -4.39
N PHE A 59 -4.23 8.92 -3.78
CA PHE A 59 -4.08 7.64 -4.47
C PHE A 59 -5.19 7.45 -5.51
N GLU A 60 -6.44 7.74 -5.15
CA GLU A 60 -7.61 7.59 -6.02
C GLU A 60 -7.66 8.66 -7.13
N THR A 61 -7.40 9.92 -6.79
CA THR A 61 -7.59 11.06 -7.71
C THR A 61 -6.30 11.50 -8.42
N GLY A 62 -5.15 10.99 -8.00
CA GLY A 62 -3.83 11.43 -8.44
C GLY A 62 -3.43 12.83 -7.95
N LYS A 63 -4.25 13.51 -7.13
CA LYS A 63 -4.03 14.90 -6.72
C LYS A 63 -4.10 15.09 -5.21
N PHE A 64 -3.18 15.88 -4.68
CA PHE A 64 -3.24 16.33 -3.30
C PHE A 64 -4.11 17.59 -3.19
N ILE A 65 -5.11 17.54 -2.30
CA ILE A 65 -6.00 18.68 -2.03
C ILE A 65 -5.64 19.25 -0.65
N ALA A 66 -4.88 20.35 -0.65
CA ALA A 66 -4.51 21.05 0.57
C ALA A 66 -5.72 21.80 1.18
N GLY A 67 -5.79 21.86 2.51
CA GLY A 67 -6.76 22.69 3.23
C GLY A 67 -8.20 22.18 3.29
N ASN A 68 -8.56 21.12 2.55
CA ASN A 68 -9.88 20.49 2.59
C ASN A 68 -9.85 19.17 3.39
N PHE A 69 -9.36 19.21 4.63
CA PHE A 69 -9.22 18.03 5.47
C PHE A 69 -10.48 17.80 6.32
N SER A 70 -11.12 16.64 6.12
CA SER A 70 -12.18 16.15 7.01
C SER A 70 -11.66 14.96 7.81
N ALA A 71 -11.86 14.99 9.13
CA ALA A 71 -11.48 13.88 10.00
C ALA A 71 -12.36 12.67 9.72
N THR A 72 -11.75 11.48 9.63
CA THR A 72 -12.51 10.23 9.53
C THR A 72 -13.11 9.89 10.89
N VAL A 73 -14.42 9.74 10.95
CA VAL A 73 -15.13 9.30 12.15
C VAL A 73 -15.16 7.77 12.17
N GLY A 74 -14.48 7.15 13.14
CA GLY A 74 -14.39 5.69 13.25
C GLY A 74 -13.53 5.06 12.16
N ILE A 75 -14.14 4.63 11.06
CA ILE A 75 -13.49 3.94 9.95
C ILE A 75 -13.99 4.48 8.60
N GLY A 76 -13.09 4.61 7.63
CA GLY A 76 -13.44 4.95 6.24
C GLY A 76 -13.05 3.80 5.32
N PHE A 77 -13.91 3.48 4.35
CA PHE A 77 -13.65 2.50 3.30
C PHE A 77 -13.52 3.22 1.96
N THR A 78 -12.57 2.77 1.14
CA THR A 78 -12.38 3.22 -0.24
C THR A 78 -12.32 1.98 -1.12
N ASP A 79 -13.11 1.93 -2.18
CA ASP A 79 -13.02 0.88 -3.16
C ASP A 79 -11.93 1.23 -4.19
N GLY A 80 -11.15 0.22 -4.57
CA GLY A 80 -10.25 0.35 -5.71
C GLY A 80 -11.02 -0.09 -6.95
N ASP A 81 -11.51 0.86 -7.74
CA ASP A 81 -12.07 0.54 -9.04
C ASP A 81 -10.96 -0.05 -9.94
N ASN A 82 -11.27 -1.15 -10.63
CA ASN A 82 -10.36 -1.90 -11.51
C ASN A 82 -10.39 -1.38 -12.95
#